data_AF-A0A7W0V547-F1
#
_entry.id   AF-A0A7W0V547-F1
#
_cell.length_a   1.000
_cell.length_b   1.000
_cell.length_c   1.000
_cell.angle_alpha   90.00
_cell.angle_beta   90.00
_cell.angle_gamma   90.00
#
_symmetry.space_group_name_H-M   'P 1'
#
loop_
_entity.id
_entity.type
_entity.pdbx_description
1 polymer ?
#
loop_
_entity_poly.entity_id
_entity_poly.type
_entity_poly.pdbx_seq_one_letter_code
_entity_poly.pdbx_strand_id
1 'polypeptide(L)'
;MDTGQGIAARFTWHPEYVGRLLLDVRQELVSDLTADQRAYALAMDAAEAREDDALTSVLRLEKRWSPYDLNWAETDPGQLADRILQWEWERERRQELFPFSELREQAPRPAPPREQASWLGWLRRLFGGTSGDD
;
A
#
# COMPACT_ATOMS: atom_id res chain seq x y z
N MET A 1 -2.24 -22.75 20.73
CA MET A 1 -1.99 -22.55 19.28
C MET A 1 -3.24 -23.01 18.57
N ASP A 2 -4.08 -22.06 18.15
CA ASP A 2 -5.38 -22.31 17.52
C ASP A 2 -5.20 -22.16 16.00
N THR A 3 -4.78 -23.24 15.34
CA THR A 3 -4.43 -23.24 13.91
C THR A 3 -5.62 -23.57 13.00
N GLY A 4 -6.83 -23.71 13.55
CA GLY A 4 -8.02 -24.12 12.79
C GLY A 4 -8.90 -22.99 12.25
N GLN A 5 -8.79 -21.77 12.78
CA GLN A 5 -9.71 -20.66 12.43
C GLN A 5 -9.25 -19.80 11.26
N GLY A 6 -7.97 -19.83 10.85
CA GLY A 6 -7.41 -18.85 9.91
C GLY A 6 -7.83 -18.99 8.44
N ILE A 7 -8.16 -20.20 7.97
CA ILE A 7 -8.40 -20.48 6.53
C ILE A 7 -9.89 -20.36 6.17
N ALA A 8 -10.79 -20.57 7.13
CA ALA A 8 -12.24 -20.49 6.93
C ALA A 8 -12.90 -19.24 7.55
N ALA A 9 -12.13 -18.36 8.18
CA ALA A 9 -12.64 -17.13 8.74
C ALA A 9 -13.23 -16.23 7.64
N ARG A 10 -14.37 -15.61 7.96
CA ARG A 10 -15.08 -14.68 7.08
C ARG A 10 -15.27 -13.36 7.77
N PHE A 11 -15.24 -12.29 6.98
CA PHE A 11 -15.71 -10.99 7.43
C PHE A 11 -17.23 -11.03 7.60
N THR A 12 -17.71 -10.50 8.71
CA THR A 12 -19.13 -10.46 9.07
C THR A 12 -19.66 -9.04 9.20
N TRP A 13 -18.78 -8.09 9.46
CA TRP A 13 -19.12 -6.68 9.66
C TRP A 13 -18.46 -5.75 8.63
N HIS A 14 -17.32 -6.14 8.05
CA HIS A 14 -16.46 -5.28 7.24
C HIS A 14 -17.21 -4.63 6.07
N PRO A 15 -17.15 -3.30 5.89
CA PRO A 15 -17.95 -2.59 4.89
C PRO A 15 -17.68 -3.08 3.45
N GLU A 16 -16.45 -3.48 3.16
CA GLU A 16 -16.03 -3.88 1.80
C GLU A 16 -15.96 -5.40 1.62
N TYR A 17 -15.77 -6.15 2.70
CA TYR A 17 -15.45 -7.59 2.62
C TYR A 17 -16.52 -8.47 3.25
N VAL A 18 -17.64 -7.92 3.71
CA VAL A 18 -18.73 -8.69 4.35
C VAL A 18 -19.09 -9.96 3.55
N GLY A 19 -19.13 -11.08 4.26
CA GLY A 19 -19.41 -12.40 3.70
C GLY A 19 -18.24 -13.06 2.98
N ARG A 20 -17.10 -12.39 2.78
CA ARG A 20 -15.93 -12.95 2.08
C ARG A 20 -14.99 -13.69 3.03
N LEU A 21 -14.31 -14.71 2.52
CA LEU A 21 -13.28 -15.44 3.26
C LEU A 21 -11.99 -14.63 3.32
N LEU A 22 -11.26 -14.73 4.44
CA LEU A 22 -9.95 -14.11 4.60
C LEU A 22 -8.97 -14.58 3.52
N LEU A 23 -9.01 -15.87 3.16
CA LEU A 23 -8.16 -16.43 2.11
C LEU A 23 -8.44 -15.80 0.74
N ASP A 24 -9.71 -15.60 0.39
CA ASP A 24 -10.10 -15.02 -0.90
C ASP A 24 -9.65 -13.55 -0.99
N VAL A 25 -9.87 -12.79 0.09
CA VAL A 25 -9.43 -11.39 0.18
C VAL A 25 -7.91 -11.29 0.10
N ARG A 26 -7.19 -12.19 0.77
CA ARG A 26 -5.73 -12.27 0.67
C ARG A 26 -5.26 -12.48 -0.76
N GLN A 27 -5.84 -13.46 -1.46
CA GLN A 27 -5.44 -13.80 -2.83
C GLN A 27 -5.71 -12.64 -3.80
N GLU A 28 -6.84 -11.96 -3.65
CA GLU A 28 -7.14 -10.76 -4.42
C GLU A 28 -6.14 -9.64 -4.14
N LEU A 29 -5.84 -9.34 -2.86
CA LEU A 29 -4.84 -8.34 -2.49
C LEU A 29 -3.48 -8.62 -3.12
N VAL A 30 -3.03 -9.88 -3.11
CA VAL A 30 -1.76 -10.27 -3.77
C VAL A 30 -1.82 -10.05 -5.27
N SER A 31 -2.93 -10.42 -5.92
CA SER A 31 -3.12 -10.22 -7.36
C SER A 31 -3.10 -8.74 -7.73
N ASP A 32 -3.87 -7.93 -7.01
CA ASP A 32 -3.97 -6.49 -7.20
C ASP A 32 -2.64 -5.79 -6.99
N LEU A 33 -1.96 -6.07 -5.87
CA LEU A 33 -0.64 -5.51 -5.59
C LEU A 33 0.38 -5.88 -6.67
N THR A 34 0.40 -7.15 -7.11
CA THR A 34 1.32 -7.59 -8.16
C THR A 34 1.06 -6.86 -9.48
N ALA A 35 -0.21 -6.70 -9.85
CA ALA A 35 -0.58 -5.99 -11.07
C ALA A 35 -0.23 -4.50 -10.98
N ASP A 36 -0.55 -3.87 -9.86
CA ASP A 36 -0.36 -2.44 -9.63
C ASP A 36 1.13 -2.08 -9.48
N GLN A 37 1.95 -2.93 -8.87
CA GLN A 37 3.41 -2.75 -8.80
C GLN A 37 4.05 -2.77 -10.19
N ARG A 38 3.60 -3.69 -11.06
CA ARG A 38 4.06 -3.73 -12.46
C ARG A 38 3.60 -2.49 -13.24
N ALA A 39 2.34 -2.08 -13.07
CA ALA A 39 1.81 -0.88 -13.69
C ALA A 39 2.55 0.37 -13.24
N TYR A 40 2.91 0.45 -11.95
CA TYR A 40 3.70 1.53 -11.39
C TYR A 40 5.09 1.60 -12.01
N ALA A 41 5.81 0.47 -12.10
CA ALA A 41 7.14 0.44 -12.74
C ALA A 41 7.08 0.92 -14.19
N LEU A 42 6.11 0.44 -14.98
CA LEU A 42 5.91 0.87 -16.37
C LEU A 42 5.56 2.37 -16.47
N ALA A 43 4.71 2.87 -15.56
CA ALA A 43 4.33 4.27 -15.56
C ALA A 43 5.49 5.19 -15.12
N MET A 44 6.37 4.72 -14.23
CA MET A 44 7.59 5.44 -13.86
C MET A 44 8.55 5.55 -15.04
N ASP A 45 8.81 4.45 -15.76
CA ASP A 45 9.64 4.44 -16.97
C ASP A 45 9.09 5.40 -18.05
N ALA A 46 7.77 5.43 -18.24
CA ALA A 46 7.11 6.33 -19.19
C ALA A 46 7.08 7.80 -18.72
N ALA A 47 6.96 8.06 -17.42
CA ALA A 47 7.02 9.41 -16.87
C ALA A 47 8.41 10.05 -17.07
N GLU A 48 9.49 9.26 -17.04
CA GLU A 48 10.83 9.74 -17.41
C GLU A 48 10.89 10.23 -18.86
N ALA A 49 10.08 9.66 -19.76
CA ALA A 49 9.93 10.09 -21.15
C ALA A 49 9.00 11.32 -21.33
N ARG A 50 8.52 11.93 -20.23
CA ARG A 50 7.62 13.10 -20.19
C ARG A 50 6.21 12.86 -20.72
N GLU A 51 5.61 11.71 -20.41
CA GLU A 51 4.22 11.42 -20.73
C GLU A 51 3.28 11.80 -19.55
N ASP A 52 2.41 12.81 -19.74
CA ASP A 52 1.50 13.32 -18.70
C ASP A 52 0.50 12.25 -18.17
N ASP A 53 0.08 11.32 -19.04
CA ASP A 53 -0.83 10.22 -18.67
C ASP A 53 -0.16 9.22 -17.72
N ALA A 54 1.17 9.05 -17.84
CA ALA A 54 1.96 8.17 -16.99
C ALA A 54 2.04 8.72 -15.55
N LEU A 55 2.26 10.04 -15.41
CA LEU A 55 2.26 10.73 -14.12
C LEU A 55 0.91 10.59 -13.39
N THR A 56 -0.20 10.70 -14.13
CA THR A 56 -1.55 10.51 -13.56
C THR A 56 -1.73 9.09 -13.03
N SER A 57 -1.22 8.09 -13.75
CA SER A 57 -1.27 6.70 -13.33
C SER A 57 -0.44 6.44 -12.07
N VAL A 58 0.77 7.00 -11.99
CA VAL A 58 1.63 6.96 -10.79
C VAL A 58 0.89 7.54 -9.58
N LEU A 59 0.36 8.76 -9.69
CA LEU A 59 -0.34 9.44 -8.58
C LEU A 59 -1.57 8.66 -8.09
N ARG A 60 -2.31 8.03 -9.01
CA ARG A 60 -3.46 7.20 -8.65
C ARG A 60 -3.04 5.97 -7.84
N LEU A 61 -1.98 5.29 -8.25
CA LEU A 61 -1.46 4.10 -7.57
C LEU A 61 -0.86 4.47 -6.20
N GLU A 62 -0.14 5.59 -6.11
CA GLU A 62 0.34 6.11 -4.83
C GLU A 62 -0.81 6.39 -3.87
N LYS A 63 -1.85 7.08 -4.33
CA LYS A 63 -3.02 7.38 -3.49
C LYS A 63 -3.70 6.10 -2.98
N ARG A 64 -3.71 5.03 -3.77
CA ARG A 64 -4.34 3.75 -3.41
C ARG A 64 -3.57 3.02 -2.30
N TRP A 65 -2.24 2.92 -2.44
CA TRP A 65 -1.45 2.01 -1.60
C TRP A 65 -0.62 2.69 -0.51
N SER A 66 -0.32 3.99 -0.66
CA SER A 66 0.42 4.77 0.36
C SER A 66 -0.21 4.83 1.76
N PRO A 67 -1.55 4.68 1.96
CA PRO A 67 -2.10 4.53 3.30
C PRO A 67 -1.54 3.29 4.01
N TYR A 68 -1.30 2.20 3.28
CA TYR A 68 -0.86 0.91 3.81
C TYR A 68 0.66 0.81 3.94
N ASP A 69 1.39 1.24 2.92
CA ASP A 69 2.85 1.27 2.92
C ASP A 69 3.37 2.36 1.97
N LEU A 70 4.26 3.24 2.44
CA LEU A 70 4.89 4.23 1.56
C LEU A 70 5.88 3.61 0.58
N ASN A 71 6.36 2.40 0.86
CA ASN A 71 7.25 1.62 0.02
C ASN A 71 6.51 0.45 -0.64
N TRP A 72 5.20 0.59 -0.85
CA TRP A 72 4.36 -0.50 -1.38
C TRP A 72 4.88 -1.02 -2.72
N ALA A 73 5.42 -0.14 -3.58
CA ALA A 73 5.88 -0.49 -4.93
C ALA A 73 7.06 -1.49 -4.94
N GLU A 74 7.90 -1.46 -3.90
CA GLU A 74 9.10 -2.30 -3.78
C GLU A 74 8.93 -3.46 -2.78
N THR A 75 7.84 -3.44 -2.01
CA THR A 75 7.59 -4.45 -1.00
C THR A 75 7.10 -5.74 -1.63
N ASP A 76 7.48 -6.90 -1.08
CA ASP A 76 6.90 -8.17 -1.50
C ASP A 76 5.35 -8.14 -1.44
N PRO A 77 4.64 -8.38 -2.56
CA PRO A 77 3.18 -8.28 -2.60
C PRO A 77 2.49 -9.24 -1.62
N GLY A 78 3.09 -10.41 -1.35
CA GLY A 78 2.59 -11.36 -0.36
C GLY A 78 2.63 -10.80 1.06
N GLN A 79 3.79 -10.29 1.48
CA GLN A 79 3.98 -9.71 2.80
C GLN A 79 3.14 -8.44 3.02
N LEU A 80 2.97 -7.62 1.98
CA LEU A 80 2.11 -6.45 2.07
C LEU A 80 0.63 -6.85 2.16
N ALA A 81 0.18 -7.80 1.34
CA ALA A 81 -1.19 -8.33 1.43
C ALA A 81 -1.49 -8.93 2.82
N ASP A 82 -0.54 -9.66 3.41
CA ASP A 82 -0.68 -10.22 4.76
C ASP A 82 -0.85 -9.14 5.83
N ARG A 83 -0.06 -8.06 5.76
CA ARG A 83 -0.19 -6.92 6.69
C ARG A 83 -1.50 -6.17 6.52
N ILE A 84 -1.92 -5.91 5.28
CA ILE A 84 -3.21 -5.27 4.98
C ILE A 84 -4.34 -6.12 5.53
N LEU A 85 -4.35 -7.42 5.21
CA LEU A 85 -5.39 -8.34 5.67
C LEU A 85 -5.43 -8.43 7.20
N GLN A 86 -4.28 -8.47 7.87
CA GLN A 86 -4.22 -8.47 9.33
C GLN A 86 -4.91 -7.22 9.90
N TRP A 87 -4.64 -6.05 9.33
CA TRP A 87 -5.28 -4.81 9.76
C TRP A 87 -6.78 -4.82 9.53
N GLU A 88 -7.24 -5.22 8.34
CA GLU A 88 -8.67 -5.30 8.03
C GLU A 88 -9.38 -6.29 8.96
N TRP A 89 -8.70 -7.38 9.34
CA TRP A 89 -9.22 -8.33 10.31
C TRP A 89 -9.26 -7.77 11.74
N GLU A 90 -8.29 -6.97 12.15
CA GLU A 90 -8.34 -6.25 13.43
C GLU A 90 -9.48 -5.22 13.45
N ARG A 91 -9.68 -4.51 12.34
CA ARG A 91 -10.79 -3.57 12.13
C ARG A 91 -12.14 -4.26 12.22
N GLU A 92 -12.31 -5.40 11.55
CA GLU A 92 -13.49 -6.27 11.67
C GLU A 92 -13.75 -6.65 13.13
N ARG A 93 -12.72 -7.10 13.85
CA ARG A 93 -12.86 -7.53 15.25
C ARG A 93 -13.24 -6.39 16.19
N ARG A 94 -12.79 -5.16 15.90
CA ARG A 94 -13.12 -3.97 16.69
C ARG A 94 -14.41 -3.30 16.23
N GLN A 95 -14.94 -3.68 15.07
CA GLN A 95 -16.06 -3.02 14.40
C GLN A 95 -15.84 -1.50 14.28
N GLU A 96 -14.61 -1.13 13.92
CA GLU A 96 -14.17 0.26 13.82
C GLU A 96 -14.19 0.74 12.37
N LEU A 97 -14.69 1.95 12.14
CA LEU A 97 -14.70 2.54 10.79
C LEU A 97 -13.41 3.31 10.47
N PHE A 98 -12.48 3.46 11.42
CA PHE A 98 -11.28 4.27 11.27
C PHE A 98 -10.43 3.80 10.07
N PRO A 99 -9.97 4.72 9.20
CA PRO A 99 -9.12 4.38 8.06
C PRO A 99 -7.71 3.99 8.48
N PHE A 100 -7.04 3.15 7.69
CA PHE A 100 -5.70 2.61 7.98
C PHE A 100 -4.67 3.69 8.29
N SER A 101 -4.78 4.84 7.64
CA SER A 101 -3.88 5.99 7.80
C SER A 101 -3.74 6.48 9.25
N GLU A 102 -4.77 6.30 10.09
CA GLU A 102 -4.75 6.77 11.49
C GLU A 102 -3.95 5.85 12.43
N LEU A 103 -3.77 4.57 12.08
CA LEU A 103 -2.97 3.61 12.86
C LEU A 103 -1.46 3.70 12.55
N ARG A 104 -1.09 4.15 11.35
CA ARG A 104 0.31 4.40 10.96
C ARG A 104 1.01 5.41 11.88
N GLU A 105 0.30 6.39 12.43
CA GLU A 105 0.89 7.34 13.37
C GLU A 105 1.30 6.70 14.70
N GLN A 106 0.73 5.54 15.04
CA GLN A 106 0.93 4.87 16.33
C GLN A 106 1.96 3.72 16.28
N ALA A 107 2.28 3.19 15.09
CA ALA A 107 3.27 2.12 14.93
C ALA A 107 4.71 2.69 14.84
N PRO A 108 5.71 2.11 15.55
CA PRO A 108 7.10 2.49 15.38
C PRO A 108 7.53 2.20 13.93
N ARG A 109 7.94 3.26 13.21
CA ARG A 109 8.37 3.16 11.81
C ARG A 109 9.53 2.17 11.71
N PRO A 110 9.44 1.09 10.92
CA PRO A 110 10.61 0.29 10.60
C PRO A 110 11.63 1.21 9.92
N ALA A 111 12.90 1.08 10.32
CA ALA A 111 13.97 1.87 9.72
C ALA A 111 14.04 1.57 8.22
N PRO A 112 14.09 2.59 7.36
CA PRO A 112 14.17 2.38 5.92
C PRO A 112 15.46 1.61 5.57
N PRO A 113 15.42 0.50 4.78
CA PRO A 113 16.62 -0.09 4.21
C PRO A 113 17.42 0.95 3.42
N ARG A 114 18.76 0.87 3.50
CA ARG A 114 19.71 1.89 3.00
C ARG A 114 19.63 2.17 1.49
N GLU A 115 18.95 1.31 0.73
CA GLU A 115 18.71 1.48 -0.70
C GLU A 115 17.65 2.56 -1.00
N GLN A 116 16.84 2.97 0.00
CA GLN A 116 15.79 3.99 -0.13
C GLN A 116 16.28 5.44 -0.23
N ALA A 117 17.59 5.68 -0.18
CA ALA A 117 18.14 7.04 -0.26
C ALA A 117 18.04 7.67 -1.65
N SER A 118 17.95 6.87 -2.71
CA SER A 118 18.02 7.34 -4.10
C SER A 118 16.69 7.93 -4.59
N TRP A 119 15.57 7.25 -4.39
CA TRP A 119 14.27 7.67 -4.92
C TRP A 119 13.57 8.73 -4.05
N LEU A 120 13.75 8.69 -2.72
CA LEU A 120 13.35 9.79 -1.82
C LEU A 120 14.12 11.08 -2.15
N GLY A 121 15.38 10.95 -2.58
CA GLY A 121 16.18 12.08 -3.07
C GLY A 121 15.65 12.66 -4.38
N TRP A 122 15.17 11.80 -5.28
CA TRP A 122 14.51 12.20 -6.53
C TRP A 122 13.17 12.91 -6.26
N LEU A 123 12.32 12.38 -5.37
CA LEU A 123 11.07 13.02 -4.95
C LEU A 123 11.30 14.38 -4.26
N ARG A 124 12.31 14.48 -3.38
CA ARG A 124 12.68 15.75 -2.74
C ARG A 124 13.16 16.80 -3.75
N ARG A 125 13.78 16.36 -4.84
CA ARG A 125 14.27 17.23 -5.92
C ARG A 125 13.12 17.69 -6.84
N LEU A 126 12.08 16.89 -7.00
CA LEU A 126 10.86 17.26 -7.74
C LEU A 126 9.93 18.21 -6.96
N PHE A 127 9.80 18.03 -5.64
CA PHE A 127 8.90 18.85 -4.81
C PHE A 127 9.60 19.96 -4.00
N GLY A 128 10.93 20.00 -3.93
CA GLY A 128 11.70 20.96 -3.13
C GLY A 128 12.36 22.11 -3.90
N GLY A 129 12.06 22.27 -5.19
CA GLY A 129 12.80 23.14 -6.10
C GLY A 129 12.10 24.44 -6.51
N THR A 130 11.38 25.15 -5.63
CA THR A 130 10.92 26.53 -5.90
C THR A 130 10.89 27.39 -4.63
N SER A 131 12.03 28.00 -4.29
CA SER A 131 12.19 29.23 -3.46
C SER A 131 13.68 29.56 -3.58
N GLY A 132 14.13 30.33 -4.57
CA GLY A 132 13.94 31.78 -4.62
C GLY A 132 15.16 32.42 -3.93
N ASP A 133 16.29 32.46 -4.65
CA ASP A 133 17.49 33.22 -4.29
C ASP A 133 17.40 34.55 -5.05
N ASP A 134 17.16 35.64 -4.31
CA ASP A 134 17.49 37.03 -4.66
C ASP A 134 17.88 37.75 -3.35
#